data_AF-A0A365H899-F1
#
_entry.id   AF-A0A365H899-F1
#
_cell.length_a   1.000
_cell.length_b   1.000
_cell.length_c   1.000
_cell.angle_alpha   90.00
_cell.angle_beta   90.00
_cell.angle_gamma   90.00
#
_symmetry.space_group_name_H-M   'P 1'
#
loop_
_entity.id
_entity.type
_entity.pdbx_description
1 polymer ?
#
loop_
_entity_poly.entity_id
_entity_poly.type
_entity_poly.pdbx_seq_one_letter_code
_entity_poly.pdbx_strand_id
1 'polypeptide(L)'
;MTRRQNRSRAERGIPEATVARLPVYLRALHSLQDRGIATVSSEELAAAAGVNSAKLRKDLSHLGSYGTRGVGYEVEYLIYQISRELGLTQDWVVAIIGVGNLGRALAGYGGFASRGFRMASLLDADPRLVGERIAGIDVEHIDRLETVIAEHGVSIAVIATPAVAAQEVCDRVVASGVTSVLNFAPIVLSVPDGVDVRKVDLSIELQILAFHEQRKAGGPMGEQVEREYVEAVEL
;
A
#
# COMPACT_ATOMS: atom_id res chain seq x y z
N MET A 1 39.00 -23.91 -16.71
CA MET A 1 38.10 -23.70 -17.86
C MET A 1 36.73 -23.29 -17.35
N THR A 2 36.36 -22.08 -17.74
CA THR A 2 35.22 -21.27 -17.30
C THR A 2 33.90 -21.80 -17.87
N ARG A 3 32.87 -21.98 -17.04
CA ARG A 3 31.47 -22.03 -17.51
C ARG A 3 30.68 -20.94 -16.81
N ARG A 4 30.92 -19.72 -17.28
CA ARG A 4 30.15 -18.51 -17.05
C ARG A 4 29.08 -18.47 -18.15
N GLN A 5 27.89 -17.93 -17.81
CA GLN A 5 26.66 -17.82 -18.62
C GLN A 5 25.72 -19.01 -18.40
N ASN A 6 24.50 -18.85 -17.86
CA ASN A 6 23.48 -17.93 -18.33
C ASN A 6 22.49 -17.57 -17.18
N ARG A 7 22.79 -16.53 -16.39
CA ARG A 7 21.78 -15.91 -15.48
C ARG A 7 20.88 -15.05 -16.37
N SER A 8 19.61 -15.45 -16.49
CA SER A 8 18.64 -14.78 -17.33
C SER A 8 18.41 -13.33 -16.87
N ARG A 9 18.01 -12.49 -17.82
CA ARG A 9 17.67 -11.07 -17.68
C ARG A 9 16.63 -10.74 -16.58
N ALA A 10 16.03 -11.75 -15.95
CA ALA A 10 15.06 -11.67 -14.86
C ALA A 10 15.67 -11.28 -13.48
N GLU A 11 17.01 -11.36 -13.31
CA GLU A 11 17.65 -11.05 -12.02
C GLU A 11 17.97 -9.55 -11.78
N ARG A 12 17.49 -8.65 -12.63
CA ARG A 12 17.40 -7.22 -12.26
C ARG A 12 15.94 -6.83 -12.10
N GLY A 13 15.26 -7.50 -11.18
CA GLY A 13 13.90 -7.14 -10.77
C GLY A 13 13.85 -5.68 -10.31
N ILE A 14 12.68 -5.06 -10.45
CA ILE A 14 12.43 -3.71 -9.94
C ILE A 14 12.65 -3.75 -8.41
N PRO A 15 13.48 -2.86 -7.83
CA PRO A 15 13.70 -2.86 -6.40
C PRO A 15 12.38 -2.72 -5.63
N GLU A 16 12.22 -3.43 -4.50
CA GLU A 16 10.99 -3.37 -3.72
C GLU A 16 10.64 -1.94 -3.29
N ALA A 17 11.65 -1.15 -2.93
CA ALA A 17 11.48 0.27 -2.63
C ALA A 17 10.89 1.07 -3.80
N THR A 18 11.22 0.69 -5.04
CA THR A 18 10.63 1.27 -6.25
C THR A 18 9.19 0.82 -6.41
N VAL A 19 8.89 -0.49 -6.26
CA VAL A 19 7.52 -1.04 -6.30
C VAL A 19 6.62 -0.31 -5.29
N ALA A 20 7.10 -0.04 -4.07
CA ALA A 20 6.35 0.71 -3.06
C ALA A 20 6.06 2.17 -3.44
N ARG A 21 6.84 2.77 -4.35
CA ARG A 21 6.65 4.16 -4.82
C ARG A 21 5.82 4.27 -6.09
N LEU A 22 5.80 3.25 -6.94
CA LEU A 22 5.04 3.27 -8.20
C LEU A 22 3.55 3.62 -8.02
N PRO A 23 2.82 3.12 -7.00
CA PRO A 23 1.43 3.54 -6.75
C PRO A 23 1.28 5.04 -6.48
N VAL A 24 2.29 5.68 -5.86
CA VAL A 24 2.29 7.12 -5.60
C VAL A 24 2.41 7.90 -6.92
N TYR A 25 3.26 7.43 -7.84
CA TYR A 25 3.39 8.01 -9.18
C TYR A 25 2.12 7.83 -9.99
N LEU A 26 1.51 6.65 -9.94
CA LEU A 26 0.26 6.36 -10.62
C LEU A 26 -0.87 7.26 -10.14
N ARG A 27 -0.98 7.51 -8.82
CA ARG A 27 -1.94 8.47 -8.26
C ARG A 27 -1.71 9.89 -8.78
N ALA A 28 -0.46 10.36 -8.82
CA ALA A 28 -0.14 11.68 -9.35
C ALA A 28 -0.49 11.78 -10.84
N LEU A 29 -0.19 10.75 -11.63
CA LEU A 29 -0.51 10.70 -13.06
C LEU A 29 -2.01 10.72 -13.34
N HIS A 30 -2.83 9.97 -12.59
CA HIS A 30 -4.29 10.05 -12.74
C HIS A 30 -4.80 11.47 -12.44
N SER A 31 -4.27 12.14 -11.41
CA SER A 31 -4.66 13.53 -11.14
C SER A 31 -4.28 14.49 -12.28
N LEU A 32 -3.17 14.24 -12.98
CA LEU A 32 -2.78 15.01 -14.17
C LEU A 32 -3.70 14.70 -15.36
N GLN A 33 -4.05 13.43 -15.56
CA GLN A 33 -4.99 12.98 -16.59
C GLN A 33 -6.38 13.60 -16.40
N ASP A 34 -6.90 13.63 -15.17
CA ASP A 34 -8.19 14.24 -14.83
C ASP A 34 -8.21 15.75 -15.13
N ARG A 35 -7.03 16.39 -15.16
CA ARG A 35 -6.84 17.80 -15.53
C ARG A 35 -6.58 18.01 -17.03
N GLY A 36 -6.61 16.95 -17.83
CA GLY A 36 -6.35 17.00 -19.28
C GLY A 36 -4.88 17.24 -19.65
N ILE A 37 -3.93 16.95 -18.75
CA ILE A 37 -2.51 17.12 -19.01
C ILE A 37 -2.00 15.90 -19.78
N ALA A 38 -1.58 16.10 -21.03
CA ALA A 38 -1.07 15.03 -21.90
C ALA A 38 0.40 14.68 -21.63
N THR A 39 1.23 15.66 -21.26
CA THR A 39 2.67 15.45 -21.03
C THR A 39 3.12 16.12 -19.74
N VAL A 40 4.04 15.49 -19.02
CA VAL A 40 4.59 15.99 -17.75
C VAL A 40 6.09 15.81 -17.67
N SER A 41 6.81 16.81 -17.14
CA SER A 41 8.25 16.68 -16.88
C SER A 41 8.55 15.81 -15.65
N SER A 42 9.78 15.33 -15.53
CA SER A 42 10.19 14.59 -14.31
C SER A 42 10.15 15.42 -13.04
N GLU A 43 10.27 16.75 -13.15
CA GLU A 43 10.25 17.65 -12.00
C GLU A 43 8.82 17.88 -11.51
N GLU A 44 7.90 18.17 -12.43
CA GLU A 44 6.47 18.33 -12.11
C GLU A 44 5.88 17.04 -11.55
N LEU A 45 6.16 15.89 -12.16
CA LEU A 45 5.64 14.61 -11.68
C LEU A 45 6.23 14.26 -10.30
N ALA A 46 7.51 14.56 -10.07
CA ALA A 46 8.14 14.31 -8.78
C ALA A 46 7.57 15.21 -7.68
N ALA A 47 7.31 16.49 -8.00
CA ALA A 47 6.65 17.42 -7.10
C ALA A 47 5.23 16.95 -6.75
N ALA A 48 4.44 16.55 -7.75
CA ALA A 48 3.08 16.03 -7.55
C ALA A 48 3.07 14.73 -6.72
N ALA A 49 4.10 13.89 -6.85
CA ALA A 49 4.25 12.66 -6.09
C ALA A 49 4.94 12.85 -4.72
N GLY A 50 5.43 14.05 -4.41
CA GLY A 50 6.17 14.31 -3.16
C GLY A 50 7.52 13.59 -3.07
N VAL A 51 8.21 13.37 -4.19
CA VAL A 51 9.52 12.71 -4.24
C VAL A 51 10.58 13.59 -4.91
N ASN A 52 11.85 13.20 -4.78
CA ASN A 52 12.94 13.83 -5.52
C ASN A 52 12.93 13.40 -7.01
N SER A 53 13.13 14.34 -7.94
CA SER A 53 13.08 14.08 -9.39
C SER A 53 14.16 13.12 -9.89
N ALA A 54 15.36 13.11 -9.29
CA ALA A 54 16.40 12.14 -9.62
C ALA A 54 16.00 10.72 -9.19
N LYS A 55 15.33 10.60 -8.03
CA LYS A 55 14.78 9.32 -7.55
C LYS A 55 13.69 8.81 -8.48
N LEU A 56 12.76 9.68 -8.88
CA LEU A 56 11.71 9.35 -9.86
C LEU A 56 12.30 8.88 -11.18
N ARG A 57 13.28 9.60 -11.75
CA ARG A 57 13.93 9.19 -13.02
C ARG A 57 14.60 7.83 -12.89
N LYS A 58 15.24 7.54 -11.74
CA LYS A 58 15.85 6.24 -11.46
C LYS A 58 14.80 5.13 -11.34
N ASP A 59 13.67 5.42 -10.72
CA ASP A 59 12.57 4.46 -10.58
C ASP A 59 11.94 4.12 -11.92
N LEU A 60 11.63 5.14 -12.73
CA LEU A 60 11.04 4.95 -14.06
C LEU A 60 12.00 4.25 -15.03
N SER A 61 13.33 4.43 -14.88
CA SER A 61 14.30 3.75 -15.75
C SER A 61 14.34 2.23 -15.54
N HIS A 62 13.88 1.72 -14.39
CA HIS A 62 13.69 0.29 -14.18
C HIS A 62 12.53 -0.28 -15.01
N LEU A 63 11.52 0.55 -15.29
CA LEU A 63 10.38 0.14 -16.11
C LEU A 63 10.73 0.22 -17.60
N GLY A 64 11.60 1.15 -18.00
CA GLY A 64 12.04 1.34 -19.38
C GLY A 64 12.38 2.80 -19.69
N SER A 65 12.62 3.09 -20.97
CA SER A 65 12.90 4.46 -21.42
C SER A 65 11.61 5.10 -21.92
N TYR A 66 10.89 5.80 -21.02
CA TYR A 66 9.55 6.34 -21.32
C TYR A 66 9.48 7.87 -21.34
N GLY A 67 10.62 8.53 -21.20
CA GLY A 67 10.73 9.97 -21.33
C GLY A 67 11.57 10.36 -22.54
N THR A 68 11.13 11.36 -23.27
CA THR A 68 11.96 12.01 -24.29
C THR A 68 12.64 13.22 -23.67
N ARG A 69 13.97 13.31 -23.80
CA ARG A 69 14.75 14.42 -23.25
C ARG A 69 14.23 15.74 -23.84
N GLY A 70 13.80 16.66 -22.97
CA GLY A 70 13.22 17.95 -23.38
C GLY A 70 11.71 17.95 -23.63
N VAL A 71 11.03 16.80 -23.59
CA VAL A 71 9.57 16.70 -23.76
C VAL A 71 8.88 16.20 -22.48
N GLY A 72 9.50 15.27 -21.76
CA GLY A 72 8.91 14.65 -20.57
C GLY A 72 8.28 13.30 -20.87
N TYR A 73 7.26 12.94 -20.09
CA TYR A 73 6.52 11.69 -20.17
C TYR A 73 5.11 11.96 -20.71
N GLU A 74 4.65 11.12 -21.63
CA GLU A 74 3.23 11.09 -21.99
C GLU A 74 2.45 10.41 -20.86
N VAL A 75 1.43 11.10 -20.35
CA VAL A 75 0.74 10.74 -19.10
C VAL A 75 -0.03 9.44 -19.26
N GLU A 76 -0.80 9.28 -20.33
CA GLU A 76 -1.62 8.09 -20.56
C GLU A 76 -0.76 6.82 -20.72
N TYR A 77 0.29 6.94 -21.53
CA TYR A 77 1.26 5.87 -21.74
C TYR A 77 1.98 5.50 -20.45
N LEU A 78 2.41 6.47 -19.64
CA LEU A 78 3.08 6.18 -18.38
C LEU A 78 2.14 5.54 -17.34
N ILE A 79 0.86 5.95 -17.31
CA ILE A 79 -0.19 5.27 -16.52
C ILE A 79 -0.28 3.80 -16.93
N TYR A 80 -0.36 3.52 -18.23
CA TYR A 80 -0.44 2.14 -18.73
C TYR A 80 0.80 1.32 -18.37
N GLN A 81 2.01 1.86 -18.55
CA GLN A 81 3.25 1.16 -18.21
C GLN A 81 3.31 0.83 -16.71
N ILE A 82 3.07 1.82 -15.84
CA ILE A 82 3.12 1.60 -14.39
C ILE A 82 2.03 0.62 -13.96
N SER A 83 0.83 0.72 -14.50
CA SER A 83 -0.28 -0.19 -14.19
C SER A 83 0.07 -1.63 -14.57
N ARG A 84 0.66 -1.85 -15.76
CA ARG A 84 1.11 -3.17 -16.19
C ARG A 84 2.18 -3.75 -15.28
N GLU A 85 3.19 -2.96 -14.91
CA GLU A 85 4.26 -3.41 -14.02
C GLU A 85 3.78 -3.70 -12.60
N LEU A 86 2.72 -3.02 -12.14
CA LEU A 86 2.05 -3.31 -10.87
C LEU A 86 1.02 -4.45 -10.95
N GLY A 87 0.80 -5.03 -12.14
CA GLY A 87 -0.22 -6.06 -12.34
C GLY A 87 -1.66 -5.55 -12.24
N LEU A 88 -1.90 -4.25 -12.39
CA LEU A 88 -3.22 -3.61 -12.30
C LEU A 88 -3.98 -3.61 -13.64
N THR A 89 -3.50 -4.37 -14.63
CA THR A 89 -4.22 -4.60 -15.91
C THR A 89 -5.23 -5.75 -15.82
N GLN A 90 -5.35 -6.37 -14.66
CA GLN A 90 -6.35 -7.40 -14.34
C GLN A 90 -7.01 -7.06 -13.00
N ASP A 91 -8.20 -7.63 -12.77
CA ASP A 91 -8.88 -7.48 -11.48
C ASP A 91 -8.33 -8.47 -10.45
N TRP A 92 -7.98 -7.96 -9.29
CA TRP A 92 -7.61 -8.71 -8.10
C TRP A 92 -8.83 -8.88 -7.20
N VAL A 93 -9.16 -10.13 -6.89
CA VAL A 93 -10.28 -10.47 -6.03
C VAL A 93 -9.85 -10.36 -4.58
N VAL A 94 -10.59 -9.60 -3.78
CA VAL A 94 -10.26 -9.29 -2.39
C VAL A 94 -11.35 -9.79 -1.45
N ALA A 95 -10.93 -10.48 -0.38
CA ALA A 95 -11.77 -10.78 0.77
C ALA A 95 -11.37 -9.91 1.97
N ILE A 96 -12.35 -9.31 2.64
CA ILE A 96 -12.13 -8.58 3.90
C ILE A 96 -12.58 -9.47 5.06
N ILE A 97 -11.66 -9.77 5.97
CA ILE A 97 -11.92 -10.52 7.20
C ILE A 97 -11.90 -9.57 8.39
N GLY A 98 -13.01 -9.51 9.13
CA GLY A 98 -13.26 -8.54 10.17
C GLY A 98 -13.98 -7.32 9.61
N VAL A 99 -15.31 -7.29 9.77
CA VAL A 99 -16.25 -6.30 9.24
C VAL A 99 -16.76 -5.39 10.37
N GLY A 100 -15.86 -5.05 11.29
CA GLY A 100 -16.03 -3.93 12.22
C GLY A 100 -15.97 -2.57 11.51
N ASN A 101 -15.75 -1.49 12.25
CA ASN A 101 -15.74 -0.13 11.68
C ASN A 101 -14.77 0.03 10.49
N LEU A 102 -13.55 -0.52 10.62
CA LEU A 102 -12.54 -0.42 9.57
C LEU A 102 -12.89 -1.28 8.36
N GLY A 103 -13.26 -2.55 8.55
CA GLY A 103 -13.63 -3.44 7.46
C GLY A 103 -14.82 -2.89 6.64
N ARG A 104 -15.81 -2.30 7.31
CA ARG A 104 -16.94 -1.60 6.66
C ARG A 104 -16.50 -0.41 5.83
N ALA A 105 -15.62 0.43 6.38
CA ALA A 105 -15.09 1.59 5.67
C ALA A 105 -14.30 1.17 4.42
N LEU A 106 -13.52 0.10 4.52
CA LEU A 106 -12.77 -0.46 3.38
C LEU A 106 -13.71 -1.05 2.32
N ALA A 107 -14.73 -1.81 2.72
CA ALA A 107 -15.71 -2.39 1.80
C ALA A 107 -16.49 -1.32 1.00
N GLY A 108 -16.80 -0.19 1.65
CA GLY A 108 -17.51 0.94 1.02
C GLY A 108 -16.61 1.87 0.19
N TYR A 109 -15.29 1.66 0.14
CA TYR A 109 -14.39 2.56 -0.54
C TYR A 109 -14.35 2.30 -2.06
N GLY A 110 -15.09 3.12 -2.82
CA GLY A 110 -15.17 3.01 -4.28
C GLY A 110 -13.85 3.17 -5.04
N GLY A 111 -12.80 3.71 -4.40
CA GLY A 111 -11.49 3.90 -5.01
C GLY A 111 -10.69 2.62 -5.23
N PHE A 112 -11.14 1.47 -4.70
CA PHE A 112 -10.51 0.17 -4.95
C PHE A 112 -10.89 -0.41 -6.32
N ALA A 113 -12.18 -0.37 -6.67
CA ALA A 113 -12.68 -0.92 -7.94
C ALA A 113 -12.04 -0.22 -9.16
N SER A 114 -11.88 1.10 -9.11
CA SER A 114 -11.22 1.86 -10.18
C SER A 114 -9.72 1.58 -10.32
N ARG A 115 -9.14 0.82 -9.39
CA ARG A 115 -7.72 0.44 -9.37
C ARG A 115 -7.52 -1.06 -9.60
N GLY A 116 -8.54 -1.77 -10.07
CA GLY A 116 -8.48 -3.21 -10.34
C GLY A 116 -8.56 -4.08 -9.08
N PHE A 117 -9.13 -3.57 -7.98
CA PHE A 117 -9.37 -4.36 -6.77
C PHE A 117 -10.88 -4.54 -6.56
N ARG A 118 -11.36 -5.76 -6.76
CA ARG A 118 -12.76 -6.12 -6.60
C ARG A 118 -12.99 -6.72 -5.22
N MET A 119 -13.70 -6.01 -4.36
CA MET A 119 -14.18 -6.57 -3.09
C MET A 119 -15.25 -7.62 -3.44
N ALA A 120 -14.96 -8.88 -3.13
CA ALA A 120 -15.86 -9.99 -3.49
C ALA A 120 -16.56 -10.59 -2.28
N SER A 121 -15.95 -10.52 -1.10
CA SER A 121 -16.46 -11.21 0.08
C SER A 121 -16.10 -10.48 1.35
N LEU A 122 -17.02 -10.49 2.31
CA LEU A 122 -16.87 -9.94 3.64
C LEU A 122 -17.10 -11.07 4.64
N LEU A 123 -16.18 -11.29 5.58
CA LEU A 123 -16.30 -12.35 6.59
C LEU A 123 -16.17 -11.80 8.00
N ASP A 124 -17.06 -12.23 8.89
CA ASP A 124 -17.00 -11.89 10.31
C ASP A 124 -17.40 -13.08 11.20
N ALA A 125 -16.94 -13.08 12.45
CA ALA A 125 -17.31 -14.09 13.45
C ALA A 125 -18.53 -13.66 14.28
N ASP A 126 -18.88 -12.37 14.30
CA ASP A 126 -20.04 -11.87 15.04
C ASP A 126 -21.34 -12.25 14.31
N PRO A 127 -22.18 -13.14 14.89
CA PRO A 127 -23.41 -13.58 14.25
C PRO A 127 -24.41 -12.46 13.99
N ARG A 128 -24.25 -11.31 14.66
CA ARG A 128 -25.10 -10.13 14.44
C ARG A 128 -24.77 -9.39 13.14
N LEU A 129 -23.55 -9.55 12.63
CA LEU A 129 -23.11 -8.95 11.37
C LEU A 129 -23.34 -9.89 10.18
N VAL A 130 -23.33 -11.20 10.41
CA VAL A 130 -23.58 -12.21 9.37
C VAL A 130 -24.97 -12.00 8.75
N GLY A 131 -25.01 -11.99 7.42
CA GLY A 131 -26.21 -11.71 6.62
C GLY A 131 -26.48 -10.22 6.37
N GLU A 132 -25.73 -9.31 6.99
CA GLU A 132 -25.83 -7.89 6.64
C GLU A 132 -25.25 -7.63 5.25
N ARG A 133 -25.85 -6.71 4.50
CA ARG A 133 -25.38 -6.28 3.18
C ARG A 133 -24.64 -4.95 3.27
N ILE A 134 -23.34 -4.97 2.97
CA ILE A 134 -22.46 -3.79 3.00
C ILE A 134 -21.90 -3.57 1.60
N ALA A 135 -22.09 -2.38 1.05
CA ALA A 135 -21.65 -2.03 -0.32
C ALA A 135 -22.12 -3.04 -1.39
N GLY A 136 -23.26 -3.70 -1.16
CA GLY A 136 -23.82 -4.71 -2.07
C GLY A 136 -23.29 -6.14 -1.87
N ILE A 137 -22.41 -6.38 -0.90
CA ILE A 137 -21.83 -7.70 -0.57
C ILE A 137 -22.41 -8.18 0.75
N ASP A 138 -22.85 -9.44 0.80
CA ASP A 138 -23.36 -10.04 2.04
C ASP A 138 -22.19 -10.47 2.94
N VAL A 139 -22.33 -10.23 4.24
CA VAL A 139 -21.35 -10.70 5.24
C VAL A 139 -21.60 -12.17 5.50
N GLU A 140 -20.57 -12.98 5.31
CA GLU A 140 -20.57 -14.41 5.59
C GLU A 140 -19.89 -14.70 6.93
N HIS A 141 -20.24 -15.85 7.53
CA HIS A 141 -19.56 -16.28 8.74
C HIS A 141 -18.12 -16.72 8.42
N ILE A 142 -17.18 -16.43 9.33
CA ILE A 142 -15.76 -16.77 9.16
C ILE A 142 -15.49 -18.26 8.93
N ASP A 143 -16.40 -19.15 9.34
CA ASP A 143 -16.30 -20.60 9.07
C ASP A 143 -16.38 -20.93 7.57
N ARG A 144 -16.90 -20.02 6.74
CA ARG A 144 -16.94 -20.20 5.28
C ARG A 144 -15.66 -19.75 4.58
N LEU A 145 -14.64 -19.25 5.29
CA LEU A 145 -13.43 -18.65 4.71
C LEU A 145 -12.82 -19.45 3.57
N GLU A 146 -12.52 -20.73 3.79
CA GLU A 146 -11.90 -21.62 2.82
C GLU A 146 -12.79 -21.80 1.58
N THR A 147 -14.10 -21.92 1.80
CA THR A 147 -15.09 -22.06 0.73
C THR A 147 -15.17 -20.79 -0.10
N VAL A 148 -15.23 -19.64 0.57
CA VAL A 148 -15.29 -18.31 -0.06
C VAL A 148 -14.04 -18.00 -0.87
N ILE A 149 -12.85 -18.36 -0.36
CA ILE A 149 -11.59 -18.21 -1.08
C ILE A 149 -11.61 -19.01 -2.38
N ALA A 150 -12.06 -20.27 -2.32
CA ALA A 150 -12.13 -21.14 -3.48
C ALA A 150 -13.19 -20.70 -4.50
N GLU A 151 -14.41 -20.39 -4.05
CA GLU A 151 -15.54 -20.00 -4.90
C GLU A 151 -15.29 -18.69 -5.65
N HIS A 152 -14.69 -17.71 -4.99
CA HIS A 152 -14.47 -16.38 -5.58
C HIS A 152 -13.11 -16.22 -6.25
N GLY A 153 -12.18 -17.17 -6.05
CA GLY A 153 -10.81 -17.05 -6.52
C GLY A 153 -10.07 -15.89 -5.84
N VAL A 154 -10.21 -15.78 -4.52
CA VAL A 154 -9.61 -14.69 -3.73
C VAL A 154 -8.09 -14.67 -3.94
N SER A 155 -7.57 -13.52 -4.34
CA SER A 155 -6.14 -13.32 -4.58
C SER A 155 -5.46 -12.55 -3.44
N ILE A 156 -6.21 -11.71 -2.74
CA ILE A 156 -5.70 -10.87 -1.64
C ILE A 156 -6.67 -10.96 -0.46
N ALA A 157 -6.12 -11.19 0.73
CA ALA A 157 -6.88 -11.12 1.98
C ALA A 157 -6.56 -9.83 2.73
N VAL A 158 -7.60 -9.12 3.18
CA VAL A 158 -7.48 -7.98 4.10
C VAL A 158 -7.88 -8.45 5.49
N ILE A 159 -6.95 -8.41 6.45
CA ILE A 159 -7.21 -8.78 7.83
C ILE A 159 -7.41 -7.50 8.64
N ALA A 160 -8.64 -7.26 9.06
CA ALA A 160 -9.07 -6.13 9.89
C ALA A 160 -9.73 -6.61 11.20
N THR A 161 -9.24 -7.74 11.73
CA THR A 161 -9.72 -8.35 12.97
C THR A 161 -9.00 -7.80 14.21
N PRO A 162 -9.51 -8.06 15.43
CA PRO A 162 -8.73 -7.89 16.65
C PRO A 162 -7.41 -8.69 16.61
N ALA A 163 -6.41 -8.20 17.36
CA ALA A 163 -5.09 -8.82 17.48
C ALA A 163 -5.14 -10.33 17.78
N VAL A 164 -5.99 -10.72 18.72
CA VAL A 164 -6.08 -12.10 19.23
C VAL A 164 -6.51 -13.12 18.18
N ALA A 165 -7.21 -12.69 17.13
CA ALA A 165 -7.72 -13.57 16.08
C ALA A 165 -6.89 -13.50 14.77
N ALA A 166 -6.05 -12.48 14.63
CA ALA A 166 -5.43 -12.14 13.34
C ALA A 166 -4.45 -13.21 12.82
N GLN A 167 -3.70 -13.86 13.71
CA GLN A 167 -2.77 -14.93 13.32
C GLN A 167 -3.53 -16.16 12.82
N GLU A 168 -4.54 -16.62 13.56
CA GLU A 168 -5.35 -17.78 13.17
C GLU A 168 -6.04 -17.56 11.83
N VAL A 169 -6.61 -16.37 11.61
CA VAL A 169 -7.18 -15.99 10.32
C VAL A 169 -6.13 -16.01 9.22
N CYS A 170 -4.94 -15.47 9.46
CA CYS A 170 -3.84 -15.46 8.49
C CYS A 170 -3.42 -16.88 8.12
N ASP A 171 -3.29 -17.78 9.09
CA ASP A 171 -2.91 -19.17 8.87
C ASP A 171 -3.94 -19.88 7.98
N ARG A 172 -5.24 -19.67 8.21
CA ARG A 172 -6.33 -20.22 7.38
C ARG A 172 -6.33 -19.67 5.95
N VAL A 173 -6.12 -18.36 5.80
CA VAL A 173 -5.98 -17.69 4.49
C VAL A 173 -4.82 -18.31 3.70
N VAL A 174 -3.65 -18.45 4.34
CA VAL A 174 -2.44 -19.01 3.71
C VAL A 174 -2.63 -20.49 3.38
N ALA A 175 -3.23 -21.27 4.29
CA ALA A 175 -3.55 -22.68 4.05
C ALA A 175 -4.52 -22.88 2.86
N SER A 176 -5.35 -21.88 2.57
CA SER A 176 -6.24 -21.85 1.41
C SER A 176 -5.55 -21.42 0.10
N GLY A 177 -4.24 -21.14 0.14
CA GLY A 177 -3.42 -20.80 -1.02
C GLY A 177 -3.29 -19.31 -1.32
N VAL A 178 -3.85 -18.43 -0.49
CA VAL A 178 -3.71 -16.97 -0.65
C VAL A 178 -2.38 -16.53 -0.06
N THR A 179 -1.50 -15.99 -0.90
CA THR A 179 -0.14 -15.59 -0.50
C THR A 179 0.04 -14.08 -0.34
N SER A 180 -1.00 -13.28 -0.58
CA SER A 180 -0.96 -11.82 -0.44
C SER A 180 -1.93 -11.34 0.64
N VAL A 181 -1.38 -10.76 1.71
CA VAL A 181 -2.15 -10.32 2.88
C VAL A 181 -1.90 -8.84 3.18
N LEU A 182 -2.97 -8.07 3.29
CA LEU A 182 -2.96 -6.71 3.83
C LEU A 182 -3.43 -6.75 5.28
N ASN A 183 -2.52 -6.51 6.22
CA ASN A 183 -2.78 -6.63 7.65
C ASN A 183 -3.00 -5.26 8.31
N PHE A 184 -4.21 -5.03 8.83
CA PHE A 184 -4.57 -3.89 9.68
C PHE A 184 -4.64 -4.26 11.16
N ALA A 185 -4.52 -5.54 11.52
CA ALA A 185 -4.48 -5.93 12.93
C ALA A 185 -3.20 -5.40 13.60
N PRO A 186 -3.26 -4.97 14.87
CA PRO A 186 -2.13 -4.33 15.56
C PRO A 186 -1.11 -5.35 16.07
N ILE A 187 -0.75 -6.34 15.25
CA ILE A 187 0.26 -7.36 15.52
C ILE A 187 1.13 -7.60 14.28
N VAL A 188 2.30 -8.19 14.49
CA VAL A 188 3.12 -8.75 13.41
C VAL A 188 2.67 -10.18 13.20
N LEU A 189 2.32 -10.53 11.95
CA LEU A 189 1.92 -11.88 11.58
C LEU A 189 3.17 -12.71 11.26
N SER A 190 3.18 -13.95 11.72
CA SER A 190 4.16 -14.95 11.33
C SER A 190 3.64 -15.70 10.11
N VAL A 191 4.39 -15.71 9.01
CA VAL A 191 3.99 -16.38 7.76
C VAL A 191 5.15 -17.18 7.18
N PRO A 192 4.88 -18.24 6.40
CA PRO A 192 5.92 -19.00 5.72
C PRO A 192 6.54 -18.21 4.57
N ASP A 193 7.69 -18.71 4.07
CA ASP A 193 8.36 -18.16 2.89
C ASP A 193 7.42 -18.14 1.67
N GLY A 194 7.45 -17.06 0.90
CA GLY A 194 6.60 -16.87 -0.28
C GLY A 194 5.23 -16.27 -0.01
N VAL A 195 4.92 -15.93 1.25
CA VAL A 195 3.74 -15.13 1.62
C VAL A 195 4.15 -13.69 1.87
N ASP A 196 3.53 -12.77 1.12
CA ASP A 196 3.73 -11.34 1.27
C ASP A 196 2.69 -10.75 2.22
N VAL A 197 3.17 -10.15 3.32
CA VAL A 197 2.33 -9.42 4.27
C VAL A 197 2.69 -7.94 4.26
N ARG A 198 1.73 -7.08 3.89
CA ARG A 198 1.87 -5.62 4.07
C ARG A 198 1.09 -5.18 5.30
N LYS A 199 1.79 -4.69 6.32
CA LYS A 199 1.17 -4.09 7.51
C LYS A 199 0.78 -2.64 7.24
N VAL A 200 -0.43 -2.25 7.66
CA VAL A 200 -0.87 -0.84 7.70
C VAL A 200 -1.16 -0.48 9.14
N ASP A 201 -0.45 0.53 9.66
CA ASP A 201 -0.58 1.00 11.04
C ASP A 201 -0.72 2.52 11.06
N LEU A 202 -1.97 3.00 11.03
CA LEU A 202 -2.27 4.42 11.01
C LEU A 202 -1.80 5.13 12.30
N SER A 203 -1.67 4.40 13.40
CA SER A 203 -1.21 4.97 14.67
C SER A 203 0.26 5.35 14.60
N ILE A 204 1.09 4.53 13.96
CA ILE A 204 2.51 4.84 13.73
C ILE A 204 2.65 6.10 12.87
N GLU A 205 1.86 6.23 11.80
CA GLU A 205 1.88 7.42 10.94
C GLU A 205 1.49 8.69 11.72
N LEU A 206 0.47 8.61 12.58
CA LEU A 206 0.08 9.72 13.45
C LEU A 206 1.17 10.08 14.48
N GLN A 207 1.87 9.09 15.04
CA GLN A 207 2.99 9.33 15.96
C GLN A 207 4.15 10.07 15.26
N ILE A 208 4.45 9.70 14.01
CA ILE A 208 5.46 10.41 13.20
C ILE A 208 5.02 11.86 12.95
N LEU A 209 3.75 12.10 12.64
CA LEU A 209 3.23 13.46 12.48
C LEU A 209 3.28 14.24 13.80
N ALA A 210 2.93 13.62 14.93
CA ALA A 210 3.01 14.25 16.25
C ALA A 210 4.45 14.70 16.58
N PHE A 211 5.46 13.90 16.24
CA PHE A 211 6.87 14.28 16.39
C PHE A 211 7.22 15.52 15.55
N HIS A 212 6.76 15.59 14.31
CA HIS A 212 6.99 16.78 13.46
C HIS A 212 6.26 18.01 13.99
N GLU A 213 5.02 17.87 14.43
CA GLU A 213 4.25 18.98 15.00
C GLU A 213 4.88 19.49 16.29
N GLN A 214 5.40 18.61 17.16
CA GLN A 214 6.15 19.02 18.34
C GLN A 214 7.39 19.85 17.99
N ARG A 215 8.12 19.49 16.92
CA ARG A 215 9.30 20.24 16.47
C ARG A 215 8.95 21.57 15.82
N LYS A 216 7.84 21.66 15.09
CA LYS A 216 7.33 22.93 14.53
C LYS A 216 6.83 23.87 15.62
N ALA A 217 6.15 23.33 16.63
CA ALA A 217 5.62 24.07 17.77
C ALA A 217 6.71 24.44 18.80
N GLY A 218 7.94 23.96 18.66
CA GLY A 218 8.98 24.02 19.69
C GLY A 218 10.42 24.10 19.20
N GLY A 219 10.74 24.99 18.26
CA GLY A 219 12.04 25.66 18.32
C GLY A 219 11.94 26.84 19.30
N PRO A 220 12.81 27.03 20.32
CA PRO A 220 13.89 26.21 20.86
C PRO A 220 13.63 25.76 22.33
N MET A 221 13.57 24.45 22.62
CA MET A 221 13.72 23.97 24.02
C MET A 221 15.20 23.89 24.46
N GLY A 222 16.14 24.23 23.57
CA GLY A 222 17.58 24.26 23.87
C GLY A 222 18.08 25.59 24.44
N GLU A 223 17.48 26.73 24.09
CA GLU A 223 18.00 28.05 24.50
C GLU A 223 17.45 28.53 25.85
N GLN A 224 16.28 28.05 26.30
CA GLN A 224 15.74 28.40 27.62
C GLN A 224 16.47 27.67 28.74
N VAL A 225 16.85 26.41 28.54
CA VAL A 225 17.66 25.67 29.54
C VAL A 225 19.06 26.26 29.64
N GLU A 226 19.65 26.71 28.53
CA GLU A 226 21.01 27.30 28.53
C GLU A 226 21.03 28.72 29.13
N ARG A 227 19.99 29.55 28.95
CA ARG A 227 19.88 30.85 29.63
C ARG A 227 19.65 30.72 31.14
N GLU A 228 18.80 29.77 31.54
CA GLU A 228 18.51 29.53 32.96
C GLU A 228 19.71 28.86 33.68
N TYR A 229 20.54 28.10 32.95
CA TYR A 229 21.83 27.60 33.47
C TYR A 229 22.92 28.68 33.55
N VAL A 230 23.00 29.61 32.59
CA VAL A 230 24.02 30.68 32.60
C VAL A 230 23.73 31.71 33.69
N GLU A 231 22.47 32.11 33.90
CA GLU A 231 22.09 33.02 35.00
C GLU A 231 22.29 32.41 36.39
N ALA A 232 22.21 31.08 36.52
CA ALA A 232 22.43 30.37 37.79
C ALA A 232 23.91 30.15 38.13
N VAL A 233 24.84 30.33 37.16
CA VAL A 233 26.28 30.12 37.35
C VAL A 233 27.05 31.44 37.51
N GLU A 234 26.43 32.58 37.19
CA GLU A 234 26.99 33.93 37.41
C GLU A 234 26.55 34.63 38.71
N LEU A 235 25.81 33.95 39.59
CA LEU A 235 25.44 34.38 40.95
C LEU A 235 26.14 33.53 42.03
#